data_AF-T0ZCW3-F1
#
_entry.id   AF-T0ZCW3-F1
#
_cell.length_a   1.000
_cell.length_b   1.000
_cell.length_c   1.000
_cell.angle_alpha   90.00
_cell.angle_beta   90.00
_cell.angle_gamma   90.00
#
_symmetry.space_group_name_H-M   'P 1'
#
loop_
_entity.id
_entity.type
_entity.pdbx_description
1 polymer ?
#
loop_
_entity_poly.entity_id
_entity_poly.type
_entity_poly.pdbx_seq_one_letter_code
_entity_poly.pdbx_strand_id
1 'polypeptide(L)'
;RLGLGVNVSFGSIYPALARLEREGSVEAVTPSESRLGSLSTGSLSGERASLRSRRGTPGLGRRGRKVYRITERGRQEFVERLANPATVDDGRNFSLRMALARHLTPNRRVTLLERRRADLVERLEELRAGTRNEQLDGYARSVMEHAAQSVERGPGVDRP
;
A
#
# COMPACT_ATOMS: atom_id res chain seq x y z
N ARG A 1 13.60 5.07 -6.88
CA ARG A 1 12.92 4.42 -5.73
C ARG A 1 11.55 5.09 -5.60
N LEU A 2 10.43 4.40 -5.86
CA LEU A 2 9.10 4.99 -5.69
C LEU A 2 8.89 5.32 -4.21
N GLY A 3 8.68 6.60 -3.89
CA GLY A 3 8.37 7.07 -2.54
C GLY A 3 6.96 6.65 -2.12
N LEU A 4 6.79 5.38 -1.75
CA LEU A 4 5.56 4.82 -1.20
C LEU A 4 5.41 5.21 0.28
N GLY A 5 5.21 6.50 0.55
CA GLY A 5 4.96 6.98 1.90
C GLY A 5 3.52 6.72 2.32
N VAL A 6 3.08 5.47 2.48
CA VAL A 6 1.74 5.22 3.06
C VAL A 6 1.85 5.38 4.57
N ASN A 7 1.30 6.47 5.12
CA ASN A 7 1.21 6.66 6.57
C ASN A 7 0.10 5.78 7.13
N VAL A 8 0.44 4.57 7.57
CA VAL A 8 -0.50 3.63 8.20
C VAL A 8 -0.19 3.56 9.70
N SER A 9 -1.19 3.83 10.54
CA SER A 9 -1.07 3.74 12.00
C SER A 9 -1.67 2.43 12.53
N PHE A 10 -1.18 1.95 13.68
CA PHE A 10 -1.76 0.77 14.34
C PHE A 10 -3.26 0.92 14.62
N GLY A 11 -3.72 2.14 14.95
CA GLY A 11 -5.14 2.44 15.16
C GLY A 11 -6.01 2.24 13.90
N SER A 12 -5.42 2.31 12.70
CA SER A 12 -6.11 2.05 11.43
C SER A 12 -5.98 0.59 10.96
N ILE A 13 -4.86 -0.07 11.26
CA ILE A 13 -4.58 -1.44 10.79
C ILE A 13 -5.49 -2.46 11.45
N TYR A 14 -5.63 -2.41 12.78
CA TYR A 14 -6.39 -3.45 13.48
C TYR A 14 -7.88 -3.45 13.12
N PRO A 15 -8.59 -2.31 13.07
CA PRO A 15 -9.97 -2.29 12.58
C PRO A 15 -10.09 -2.74 11.13
N ALA A 16 -9.12 -2.38 10.27
CA ALA A 16 -9.11 -2.82 8.88
C ALA A 16 -8.93 -4.34 8.75
N LEU A 17 -8.00 -4.95 9.50
CA LEU A 17 -7.81 -6.39 9.53
C LEU A 17 -9.05 -7.12 10.05
N ALA A 18 -9.68 -6.62 11.11
CA ALA A 18 -10.91 -7.19 11.64
C ALA A 18 -12.07 -7.12 10.64
N ARG A 19 -12.17 -6.04 9.86
CA ARG A 19 -13.15 -5.92 8.77
C ARG A 19 -12.85 -6.91 7.64
N LEU A 20 -11.61 -6.98 7.16
CA LEU A 20 -11.21 -7.88 6.09
C LEU A 20 -11.36 -9.36 6.48
N GLU A 21 -11.16 -9.69 7.76
CA GLU A 21 -11.38 -11.04 8.30
C GLU A 21 -12.87 -11.39 8.29
N ARG A 22 -13.73 -10.45 8.71
CA ARG A 22 -15.20 -10.61 8.67
C ARG A 22 -15.74 -10.75 7.25
N GLU A 23 -15.15 -10.04 6.29
CA GLU A 23 -15.49 -10.12 4.85
C GLU A 23 -14.94 -11.38 4.18
N GLY A 24 -14.10 -12.17 4.88
CA GLY A 24 -13.46 -13.36 4.35
C GLY A 24 -12.34 -13.07 3.34
N SER A 25 -11.87 -11.82 3.24
CA SER A 25 -10.76 -11.41 2.38
C SER A 25 -9.40 -11.80 2.97
N VAL A 26 -9.30 -11.88 4.30
CA VAL A 26 -8.15 -12.44 5.01
C VAL A 26 -8.62 -13.44 6.06
N GLU A 27 -7.71 -14.28 6.52
CA GLU A 27 -7.95 -15.21 7.62
C GLU A 27 -6.79 -15.16 8.62
N ALA A 28 -7.11 -15.34 9.90
CA ALA A 28 -6.10 -15.53 10.93
C ALA A 28 -5.52 -16.95 10.82
N VAL A 29 -4.21 -17.03 10.63
CA VAL A 29 -3.48 -18.29 10.58
C VAL A 29 -2.74 -18.44 11.90
N THR A 30 -2.84 -19.61 12.53
CA THR A 30 -1.96 -19.93 13.65
C THR A 30 -0.53 -19.90 13.12
N PRO A 31 0.41 -19.18 13.76
CA PRO A 31 1.78 -19.18 13.30
C PRO A 31 2.29 -20.62 13.36
N SER A 32 2.31 -21.28 12.20
CA SER A 32 3.09 -22.48 11.97
C SER A 32 4.52 -22.07 12.28
N GLU A 33 5.06 -22.57 13.39
CA GLU A 33 6.49 -22.51 13.67
C GLU A 33 7.22 -23.36 12.62
N SER A 34 7.26 -22.87 11.38
CA SER A 34 8.11 -23.37 10.32
C SER A 34 9.24 -22.37 10.13
N ARG A 35 10.13 -22.31 11.10
CA ARG A 35 11.46 -21.74 10.91
C ARG A 35 12.44 -22.59 11.67
N LEU A 36 13.13 -23.45 10.92
CA LEU A 36 14.28 -24.26 11.31
C LEU A 36 14.07 -25.03 12.61
N GLY A 37 13.95 -26.36 12.50
CA GLY A 37 13.92 -27.26 13.64
C GLY A 37 14.89 -26.75 14.69
N SER A 38 14.32 -26.46 15.87
CA SER A 38 15.02 -26.26 17.15
C SER A 38 16.50 -26.48 16.93
N LEU A 39 17.30 -25.40 16.73
CA LEU A 39 18.75 -25.55 16.68
C LEU A 39 19.08 -26.30 17.97
N SER A 40 19.32 -27.60 17.81
CA SER A 40 19.58 -28.52 18.91
C SER A 40 20.94 -28.06 19.37
N THR A 41 20.97 -27.22 20.39
CA THR A 41 22.19 -26.67 20.95
C THR A 41 22.97 -27.74 21.72
N GLY A 42 22.65 -29.03 21.53
CA GLY A 42 23.11 -30.16 22.32
C GLY A 42 22.59 -30.18 23.76
N SER A 43 21.79 -29.18 24.16
CA SER A 43 21.26 -29.08 25.52
C SER A 43 19.94 -29.82 25.68
N LEU A 44 19.98 -30.95 26.41
CA LEU A 44 18.79 -31.72 26.79
C LEU A 44 17.75 -30.86 27.53
N SER A 45 18.20 -29.87 28.30
CA SER A 45 17.32 -28.94 29.03
C SER A 45 16.61 -27.97 28.08
N GLY A 46 17.35 -27.43 27.11
CA GLY A 46 16.81 -26.57 26.06
C GLY A 46 15.74 -27.27 25.24
N GLU A 47 16.02 -28.50 24.78
CA GLU A 47 15.08 -29.31 24.01
C GLU A 47 13.81 -29.66 24.80
N ARG A 48 13.96 -30.01 26.09
CA ARG A 48 12.80 -30.27 26.97
C ARG A 48 11.97 -29.01 27.20
N ALA A 49 12.59 -27.84 27.28
CA ALA A 49 11.87 -26.57 27.39
C ALA A 49 11.08 -26.25 26.10
N SER A 50 11.67 -26.47 24.92
CA SER A 50 11.01 -26.27 23.62
C SER A 50 9.83 -27.23 23.41
N LEU A 51 9.97 -28.49 23.84
CA LEU A 51 8.90 -29.47 23.75
C LEU A 51 7.77 -29.17 24.75
N ARG A 52 8.07 -28.66 25.95
CA ARG A 52 7.06 -28.20 26.90
C ARG A 52 6.30 -26.98 26.39
N SER A 53 6.98 -26.02 25.74
CA SER A 53 6.30 -24.89 25.13
C SER A 53 5.41 -25.29 23.95
N ARG A 54 5.71 -26.41 23.27
CA ARG A 54 4.86 -27.00 22.22
C ARG A 54 3.67 -27.81 22.75
N ARG A 55 3.79 -28.43 23.94
CA ARG A 55 2.72 -29.21 24.59
C ARG A 55 1.78 -28.37 25.45
N GLY A 56 2.15 -27.14 25.78
CA GLY A 56 1.24 -26.20 26.44
C GLY A 56 0.06 -25.88 25.53
N THR A 57 -1.15 -25.81 26.10
CA THR A 57 -2.37 -25.38 25.41
C THR A 57 -2.08 -24.06 24.67
N PRO A 58 -2.35 -23.96 23.35
CA PRO A 58 -2.11 -22.75 22.57
C PRO A 58 -3.06 -21.65 23.04
N GLY A 59 -2.69 -20.94 24.12
CA GLY A 59 -3.54 -19.91 24.69
C GLY A 59 -3.07 -19.28 26.00
N LEU A 60 -2.29 -19.98 26.84
CA LEU A 60 -2.19 -19.59 28.26
C LEU A 60 -0.91 -18.87 28.73
N GLY A 61 0.00 -18.44 27.85
CA GLY A 61 1.24 -17.80 28.35
C GLY A 61 2.10 -17.00 27.38
N ARG A 62 1.78 -16.98 26.09
CA ARG A 62 2.44 -16.08 25.13
C ARG A 62 1.31 -15.37 24.42
N ARG A 63 1.14 -14.07 24.67
CA ARG A 63 0.16 -13.22 23.97
C ARG A 63 0.44 -13.38 22.47
N GLY A 64 -0.27 -14.32 21.85
CA GLY A 64 0.12 -14.87 20.55
C GLY A 64 0.05 -13.79 19.50
N ARG A 65 1.08 -13.68 18.66
CA ARG A 65 1.02 -12.79 17.50
C ARG A 65 -0.06 -13.34 16.56
N LYS A 66 -1.08 -12.55 16.26
CA LYS A 66 -2.03 -12.87 15.18
C LYS A 66 -1.33 -12.65 13.84
N VAL A 67 -1.27 -13.70 13.03
CA VAL A 67 -0.74 -13.63 11.66
C VAL A 67 -1.91 -13.78 10.70
N TYR A 68 -1.95 -12.93 9.68
CA TYR A 68 -3.02 -12.93 8.69
C TYR A 68 -2.50 -13.42 7.34
N ARG A 69 -3.36 -14.13 6.60
CA ARG A 69 -3.12 -14.56 5.23
C ARG A 69 -4.27 -14.10 4.35
N ILE A 70 -3.95 -13.64 3.14
CA ILE A 70 -4.97 -13.29 2.14
C ILE A 70 -5.61 -14.56 1.57
N THR A 71 -6.94 -14.58 1.50
CA THR A 71 -7.72 -15.69 0.93
C THR A 71 -7.75 -15.59 -0.60
N GLU A 72 -8.31 -16.60 -1.28
CA GLU A 72 -8.52 -16.52 -2.73
C GLU A 72 -9.52 -15.42 -3.11
N ARG A 73 -10.64 -15.36 -2.37
CA ARG A 73 -11.60 -14.25 -2.46
C ARG A 73 -10.91 -12.90 -2.29
N GLY A 74 -10.09 -12.75 -1.25
CA GLY A 74 -9.36 -11.52 -0.99
C GLY A 74 -8.39 -11.13 -2.11
N ARG A 75 -7.75 -12.11 -2.77
CA ARG A 75 -6.90 -11.84 -3.95
C ARG A 75 -7.70 -11.27 -5.11
N GLN A 76 -8.89 -11.83 -5.38
CA GLN A 76 -9.77 -11.34 -6.45
C GLN A 76 -10.25 -9.91 -6.14
N GLU A 77 -10.76 -9.68 -4.93
CA GLU A 77 -11.19 -8.35 -4.48
C GLU A 77 -10.05 -7.33 -4.49
N PHE A 78 -8.83 -7.74 -4.11
CA PHE A 78 -7.65 -6.89 -4.18
C PHE A 78 -7.37 -6.43 -5.60
N VAL A 79 -7.37 -7.36 -6.58
CA VAL A 79 -7.15 -7.04 -7.99
C VAL A 79 -8.25 -6.11 -8.52
N GLU A 80 -9.50 -6.33 -8.15
CA GLU A 80 -10.61 -5.46 -8.55
C GLU A 80 -10.47 -4.04 -7.99
N ARG A 81 -10.18 -3.90 -6.70
CA ARG A 81 -9.92 -2.60 -6.08
C ARG A 81 -8.71 -1.91 -6.71
N LEU A 82 -7.64 -2.66 -6.98
CA LEU A 82 -6.40 -2.18 -7.56
C LEU A 82 -6.57 -1.63 -8.98
N ALA A 83 -7.55 -2.13 -9.74
CA ALA A 83 -7.80 -1.67 -11.09
C ALA A 83 -8.92 -0.64 -11.21
N ASN A 84 -9.71 -0.41 -10.15
CA ASN A 84 -10.81 0.54 -10.20
C ASN A 84 -10.27 1.97 -10.48
N PRO A 85 -10.54 2.57 -11.65
CA PRO A 85 -9.99 3.86 -12.03
C PRO A 85 -10.57 5.03 -11.21
N ALA A 86 -11.76 4.86 -10.61
CA ALA A 86 -12.47 5.92 -9.84
C ALA A 86 -11.84 6.26 -8.48
N THR A 87 -10.62 5.79 -8.21
CA THR A 87 -9.90 6.02 -6.95
C THR A 87 -8.44 6.40 -7.21
N VAL A 88 -8.15 6.85 -8.43
CA VAL A 88 -6.82 7.26 -8.95
C VAL A 88 -6.53 8.75 -8.67
N ASP A 89 -7.41 9.37 -7.91
CA ASP A 89 -7.57 10.82 -7.75
C ASP A 89 -6.32 11.48 -7.14
N ASP A 90 -5.56 10.75 -6.30
CA ASP A 90 -4.32 11.23 -5.68
C ASP A 90 -3.06 10.57 -6.27
N GLY A 91 -1.99 11.35 -6.42
CA GLY A 91 -0.68 10.88 -6.87
C GLY A 91 -0.08 9.80 -5.96
N ARG A 92 -0.36 9.83 -4.65
CA ARG A 92 0.07 8.77 -3.71
C ARG A 92 -0.65 7.45 -4.00
N ASN A 93 -1.97 7.48 -4.21
CA ASN A 93 -2.75 6.29 -4.56
C ASN A 93 -2.31 5.72 -5.91
N PHE A 94 -2.09 6.57 -6.91
CA PHE A 94 -1.56 6.15 -8.20
C PHE A 94 -0.19 5.46 -8.08
N SER A 95 0.73 6.03 -7.31
CA SER A 95 2.07 5.45 -7.10
C SER A 95 2.02 4.05 -6.46
N LEU A 96 1.12 3.86 -5.47
CA LEU A 96 0.86 2.55 -4.87
C LEU A 96 0.33 1.55 -5.88
N ARG A 97 -0.61 1.96 -6.73
CA ARG A 97 -1.16 1.11 -7.79
C ARG A 97 -0.08 0.69 -8.79
N MET A 98 0.81 1.60 -9.17
CA MET A 98 1.92 1.31 -10.07
C MET A 98 2.93 0.35 -9.46
N ALA A 99 3.24 0.48 -8.17
CA ALA A 99 4.10 -0.47 -7.47
C ALA A 99 3.50 -1.90 -7.42
N LEU A 100 2.18 -2.01 -7.44
CA LEU A 100 1.44 -3.28 -7.40
C LEU A 100 0.95 -3.73 -8.79
N ALA A 101 1.29 -3.00 -9.86
CA ALA A 101 0.76 -3.22 -11.21
C ALA A 101 1.09 -4.60 -11.78
N ARG A 102 2.09 -5.31 -11.23
CA ARG A 102 2.38 -6.71 -11.59
C ARG A 102 1.18 -7.65 -11.41
N HIS A 103 0.22 -7.30 -10.54
CA HIS A 103 -1.01 -8.06 -10.31
C HIS A 103 -2.14 -7.74 -11.31
N LEU A 104 -1.95 -6.76 -12.18
CA LEU A 104 -2.93 -6.34 -13.19
C LEU A 104 -2.56 -6.87 -14.57
N THR A 105 -3.57 -7.13 -15.40
CA THR A 105 -3.36 -7.40 -16.83
C THR A 105 -2.89 -6.13 -17.56
N PRO A 106 -2.21 -6.25 -18.72
CA PRO A 106 -1.74 -5.09 -19.48
C PRO A 106 -2.86 -4.07 -19.78
N ASN A 107 -4.03 -4.52 -20.21
CA ASN A 107 -5.17 -3.65 -20.51
C ASN A 107 -5.62 -2.85 -19.29
N ARG A 108 -5.71 -3.49 -18.11
CA ARG A 108 -6.09 -2.80 -16.87
C ARG A 108 -5.05 -1.75 -16.45
N ARG A 109 -3.76 -1.97 -16.74
CA ARG A 109 -2.72 -0.97 -16.49
C ARG A 109 -2.89 0.23 -17.41
N VAL A 110 -3.14 0.00 -18.70
CA VAL A 110 -3.39 1.07 -19.68
C VAL A 110 -4.58 1.93 -19.25
N THR A 111 -5.70 1.31 -18.85
CA THR A 111 -6.88 2.05 -18.36
C THR A 111 -6.55 2.95 -17.16
N LEU A 112 -5.72 2.50 -16.21
CA LEU A 112 -5.28 3.32 -15.07
C LEU A 112 -4.40 4.50 -15.51
N LEU A 113 -3.52 4.29 -16.49
CA LEU A 113 -2.65 5.34 -17.03
C LEU A 113 -3.47 6.39 -17.79
N GLU A 114 -4.42 5.95 -18.61
CA GLU A 114 -5.31 6.83 -19.37
C GLU A 114 -6.17 7.67 -18.44
N ARG A 115 -6.74 7.06 -17.38
CA ARG A 115 -7.49 7.80 -16.37
C ARG A 115 -6.60 8.85 -15.71
N ARG A 116 -5.40 8.46 -15.27
CA ARG A 116 -4.48 9.40 -14.63
C ARG A 116 -4.06 10.54 -15.56
N ARG A 117 -3.87 10.26 -16.85
CA ARG A 117 -3.59 11.28 -17.86
C ARG A 117 -4.75 12.26 -17.98
N ALA A 118 -5.99 11.77 -18.08
CA ALA A 118 -7.18 12.61 -18.15
C ALA A 118 -7.28 13.55 -16.93
N ASP A 119 -7.13 13.01 -15.72
CA ASP A 119 -7.19 13.81 -14.48
C ASP A 119 -6.09 14.89 -14.44
N LEU A 120 -4.88 14.60 -14.94
CA LEU A 120 -3.78 15.58 -14.98
C LEU A 120 -3.99 16.66 -16.05
N VAL A 121 -4.56 16.29 -17.20
CA VAL A 121 -4.91 17.24 -18.26
C VAL A 121 -5.99 18.21 -17.76
N GLU A 122 -7.04 17.70 -17.13
CA GLU A 122 -8.11 18.52 -16.54
C GLU A 122 -7.55 19.52 -15.52
N ARG A 123 -6.73 19.06 -14.57
CA ARG A 123 -6.06 19.96 -13.60
C ARG A 123 -5.16 21.00 -14.26
N LEU A 124 -4.46 20.63 -15.33
CA LEU A 124 -3.61 21.57 -16.07
C LEU A 124 -4.45 22.65 -16.75
N GLU A 125 -5.60 22.28 -17.31
CA GLU A 125 -6.55 23.22 -17.92
C GLU A 125 -7.15 24.17 -16.87
N GLU A 126 -7.54 23.66 -15.70
CA GLU A 126 -8.01 24.46 -14.57
C GLU A 126 -6.96 25.49 -14.12
N LEU A 127 -5.70 25.06 -13.95
CA LEU A 127 -4.60 25.95 -13.58
C LEU A 127 -4.37 27.04 -14.65
N ARG A 128 -4.38 26.66 -15.93
CA ARG A 128 -4.23 27.60 -17.07
C ARG A 128 -5.41 28.57 -17.20
N ALA A 129 -6.61 28.15 -16.85
CA ALA A 129 -7.77 29.03 -16.77
C ALA A 129 -7.64 30.02 -15.61
N GLY A 130 -7.21 29.54 -14.44
CA GLY A 130 -6.92 30.36 -13.26
C GLY A 130 -5.86 31.44 -13.52
N THR A 131 -4.77 31.12 -14.22
CA THR A 131 -3.72 32.10 -14.58
C THR A 131 -4.19 33.17 -15.58
N ARG A 132 -5.24 32.88 -16.37
CA ARG A 132 -5.84 33.81 -17.33
C ARG A 132 -6.88 34.75 -16.69
N ASN A 133 -7.35 34.45 -15.48
CA ASN A 133 -8.16 35.39 -14.70
C ASN A 133 -7.24 36.49 -14.13
N GLU A 134 -7.32 37.69 -14.71
CA GLU A 134 -6.43 38.85 -14.49
C GLU A 134 -6.42 39.46 -13.07
N GLN A 135 -7.15 38.88 -12.10
CA GLN A 135 -7.21 39.38 -10.71
C GLN A 135 -6.13 38.80 -9.77
N LEU A 136 -5.20 37.98 -10.28
CA LEU A 136 -4.09 37.47 -9.49
C LEU A 136 -2.95 38.49 -9.43
N ASP A 137 -2.68 38.99 -8.21
CA ASP A 137 -1.50 39.81 -7.89
C ASP A 137 -0.22 39.13 -8.40
N GLY A 138 0.76 39.91 -8.86
CA GLY A 138 1.92 39.43 -9.63
C GLY A 138 2.72 38.31 -8.93
N TYR A 139 2.66 38.26 -7.61
CA TYR A 139 3.23 37.19 -6.79
C TYR A 139 2.51 35.83 -6.96
N ALA A 140 1.18 35.81 -7.00
CA ALA A 140 0.40 34.58 -7.16
C ALA A 140 0.64 33.91 -8.53
N ARG A 141 0.83 34.72 -9.59
CA ARG A 141 1.17 34.23 -10.93
C ARG A 141 2.53 33.51 -10.95
N SER A 142 3.54 34.11 -10.32
CA SER A 142 4.88 33.53 -10.21
C SER A 142 4.89 32.20 -9.43
N VAL A 143 4.12 32.11 -8.34
CA VAL A 143 3.99 30.86 -7.56
C VAL A 143 3.33 29.74 -8.39
N MET A 144 2.29 30.06 -9.17
CA MET A 144 1.63 29.08 -10.03
C MET A 144 2.50 28.61 -11.21
N GLU A 145 3.28 29.52 -11.83
CA GLU A 145 4.26 29.15 -12.87
C GLU A 145 5.35 28.22 -12.34
N HIS A 146 5.87 28.47 -11.14
CA HIS A 146 6.86 27.60 -10.51
C HIS A 146 6.29 26.21 -10.13
N ALA A 147 5.03 26.16 -9.68
CA ALA A 147 4.34 24.90 -9.42
C ALA A 147 4.11 24.10 -10.72
N ALA A 148 3.73 24.76 -11.82
CA ALA A 148 3.53 24.11 -13.12
C ALA A 148 4.85 23.53 -13.69
N GLN A 149 5.95 24.28 -13.61
CA GLN A 149 7.28 23.80 -14.02
C GLN A 149 7.76 22.57 -13.21
N SER A 150 7.33 22.45 -11.96
CA SER A 150 7.67 21.31 -11.09
C SER A 150 6.88 20.04 -11.47
N VAL A 151 5.68 20.20 -12.02
CA VAL A 151 4.87 19.09 -12.54
C VAL A 151 5.37 18.62 -13.90
N GLU A 152 5.83 19.55 -14.77
CA GLU A 152 6.33 19.23 -16.11
C GLU A 152 7.72 18.57 -16.12
N ARG A 153 8.59 18.87 -15.16
CA ARG A 153 9.93 18.25 -15.08
C ARG A 153 9.93 16.81 -14.57
N GLY A 154 8.84 16.34 -13.95
CA GLY A 154 8.84 15.08 -13.20
C GLY A 154 9.86 15.09 -12.05
N PRO A 155 9.78 14.15 -11.09
CA PRO A 155 10.80 14.04 -10.05
C PRO A 155 12.13 13.67 -10.71
N GLY A 156 12.98 14.70 -10.86
CA GLY A 156 14.35 14.59 -11.31
C GLY A 156 15.06 13.50 -10.53
N VAL A 157 15.47 12.48 -11.27
CA VAL A 157 16.46 11.49 -10.89
C VAL A 157 17.77 12.24 -10.71
N ASP A 158 18.13 12.53 -9.45
CA ASP A 158 19.51 12.87 -9.12
C ASP A 158 20.26 11.60 -8.71
N ARG A 159 21.16 11.19 -9.61
CA ARG A 159 22.42 10.49 -9.34
C ARG A 159 23.32 10.60 -10.57
N PRO A 160 24.65 10.46 -10.40
CA PRO A 160 25.43 10.31 -9.17
C PRO A 160 26.01 11.61 -8.61
#